data_AF-A0A0L7KTZ2-F1
#
_entry.id   AF-A0A0L7KTZ2-F1
#
_cell.length_a   1.000
_cell.length_b   1.000
_cell.length_c   1.000
_cell.angle_alpha   90.00
_cell.angle_beta   90.00
_cell.angle_gamma   90.00
#
_symmetry.space_group_name_H-M   'P 1'
#
loop_
_entity.id
_entity.type
_entity.pdbx_description
1 polymer ?
#
loop_
_entity_poly.entity_id
_entity_poly.type
_entity_poly.pdbx_seq_one_letter_code
_entity_poly.pdbx_strand_id
1 'polypeptide(L)'
;MEEAFNKLVGAKTNNVDNLVKWMKDAKLIDQSKEAEEKARKLFEDVKDDKDVDLNKFKQVVSKLAEEQKKTVEEFSKMLNIEGPKLLSAIQAGVAGAASAASAAMTAAFKDATK
;
A
#
# COMPACT_ATOMS: atom_id res chain seq x y z
N MET A 1 5.42 -1.97 -12.87
CA MET A 1 5.69 -1.21 -11.64
C MET A 1 5.30 0.25 -11.80
N GLU A 2 5.88 0.98 -12.75
CA GLU A 2 5.68 2.43 -12.90
C GLU A 2 4.24 2.81 -13.23
N GLU A 3 3.59 2.06 -14.13
CA GLU A 3 2.17 2.28 -14.45
C GLU A 3 1.26 2.10 -13.23
N ALA A 4 1.45 1.02 -12.48
CA ALA A 4 0.70 0.76 -11.26
C ALA A 4 0.96 1.82 -10.18
N PHE A 5 2.21 2.28 -10.05
CA PHE A 5 2.57 3.37 -9.15
C PHE A 5 1.90 4.68 -9.56
N ASN A 6 1.94 5.05 -10.85
CA ASN A 6 1.27 6.25 -11.36
C ASN A 6 -0.22 6.24 -11.09
N LYS A 7 -0.87 5.06 -11.10
CA LYS A 7 -2.27 4.93 -10.71
C LYS A 7 -2.49 5.18 -9.21
N LEU A 8 -1.57 4.73 -8.34
CA LEU A 8 -1.60 5.06 -6.89
C LEU A 8 -1.39 6.56 -6.66
N VAL A 9 -0.47 7.19 -7.37
CA VAL A 9 -0.26 8.65 -7.34
C VAL A 9 -1.51 9.39 -7.81
N GLY A 10 -2.10 8.96 -8.93
CA GLY A 10 -3.36 9.51 -9.44
C GLY A 10 -4.53 9.37 -8.46
N ALA A 11 -4.54 8.30 -7.67
CA ALA A 11 -5.51 8.07 -6.60
C ALA A 11 -5.13 8.79 -5.27
N LYS A 12 -3.98 9.46 -5.19
CA LYS A 12 -3.39 10.05 -3.98
C LYS A 12 -3.25 9.04 -2.83
N THR A 13 -2.88 7.82 -3.17
CA THR A 13 -2.70 6.69 -2.25
C THR A 13 -1.27 6.13 -2.30
N ASN A 14 -0.29 6.93 -2.74
CA ASN A 14 1.14 6.62 -2.79
C ASN A 14 1.86 6.82 -1.43
N ASN A 15 1.18 6.57 -0.33
CA ASN A 15 1.72 6.62 1.01
C ASN A 15 2.41 5.30 1.41
N VAL A 16 3.30 5.36 2.41
CA VAL A 16 4.11 4.24 2.88
C VAL A 16 3.26 3.02 3.22
N ASP A 17 2.16 3.18 3.96
CA ASP A 17 1.26 2.07 4.29
C ASP A 17 0.73 1.33 3.06
N ASN A 18 0.29 2.07 2.03
CA ASN A 18 -0.26 1.47 0.82
C ASN A 18 0.84 0.81 -0.02
N LEU A 19 2.04 1.39 -0.06
CA LEU A 19 3.19 0.80 -0.75
C LEU A 19 3.70 -0.47 -0.05
N VAL A 20 3.75 -0.47 1.28
CA VAL A 20 4.13 -1.65 2.06
C VAL A 20 3.08 -2.74 1.91
N LYS A 21 1.79 -2.38 1.94
CA LYS A 21 0.70 -3.31 1.64
C LYS A 21 0.83 -3.88 0.23
N TRP A 22 1.16 -3.05 -0.76
CA TRP A 22 1.43 -3.49 -2.12
C TRP A 22 2.52 -4.54 -2.18
N MET A 23 3.63 -4.32 -1.46
CA MET A 23 4.74 -5.27 -1.39
C MET A 23 4.31 -6.59 -0.77
N LYS A 24 3.46 -6.58 0.26
CA LYS A 24 2.91 -7.81 0.86
C LYS A 24 2.00 -8.55 -0.12
N ASP A 25 1.06 -7.85 -0.76
CA ASP A 25 0.12 -8.45 -1.71
C ASP A 25 0.85 -9.02 -2.94
N ALA A 26 1.87 -8.33 -3.42
CA ALA A 26 2.79 -8.77 -4.47
C ALA A 26 3.75 -9.88 -4.06
N LYS A 27 3.68 -10.35 -2.81
CA LYS A 27 4.62 -11.34 -2.23
C LYS A 27 6.08 -10.95 -2.43
N LEU A 28 6.34 -9.64 -2.44
CA LEU A 28 7.70 -9.11 -2.39
C LEU A 28 8.27 -9.28 -1.00
N ILE A 29 7.44 -9.10 0.03
CA ILE A 29 7.83 -9.32 1.42
C ILE A 29 6.88 -10.34 2.04
N ASP A 30 7.36 -11.07 3.05
CA ASP A 30 6.53 -12.01 3.79
C ASP A 30 5.34 -11.30 4.45
N GLN A 31 4.26 -12.05 4.69
CA GLN A 31 3.10 -11.52 5.43
C GLN A 31 3.37 -11.31 6.92
N SER A 32 4.58 -11.62 7.37
CA SER A 32 5.11 -11.43 8.72
C SER A 32 5.28 -9.95 9.08
N LYS A 33 5.00 -9.59 10.33
CA LYS A 33 5.22 -8.22 10.85
C LYS A 33 6.67 -7.76 10.70
N GLU A 34 7.64 -8.65 10.86
CA GLU A 34 9.06 -8.32 10.72
C GLU A 34 9.41 -7.82 9.32
N ALA A 35 8.83 -8.42 8.29
CA ALA A 35 9.06 -8.02 6.90
C ALA A 35 8.39 -6.67 6.60
N GLU A 36 7.21 -6.44 7.18
CA GLU A 36 6.48 -5.18 7.12
C GLU A 36 7.24 -4.04 7.81
N GLU A 37 7.76 -4.27 9.02
CA GLU A 37 8.58 -3.31 9.76
C GLU A 37 9.89 -3.01 9.03
N LYS A 38 10.54 -4.01 8.43
CA LYS A 38 11.72 -3.79 7.58
C LYS A 38 11.40 -2.91 6.38
N ALA A 39 10.31 -3.20 5.66
CA ALA A 39 9.89 -2.39 4.54
C ALA A 39 9.58 -0.96 4.98
N ARG A 40 8.81 -0.77 6.06
CA ARG A 40 8.55 0.55 6.67
C ARG A 40 9.84 1.28 7.06
N LYS A 41 10.82 0.60 7.64
CA LYS A 41 12.13 1.16 7.97
C LYS A 41 12.88 1.68 6.75
N LEU A 42 12.78 1.00 5.61
CA LEU A 42 13.36 1.47 4.36
C LEU A 42 12.65 2.73 3.83
N PHE A 43 11.39 2.94 4.22
CA PHE A 43 10.64 4.17 3.95
C PHE A 43 10.80 5.24 5.04
N GLU A 44 11.34 4.98 6.24
CA GLU A 44 11.58 6.04 7.25
C GLU A 44 12.54 7.13 6.74
N ASP A 45 13.35 6.84 5.73
CA ASP A 45 14.23 7.80 5.05
C ASP A 45 13.47 8.72 4.08
N VAL A 46 12.17 8.50 3.84
CA VAL A 46 11.37 9.38 2.97
C VAL A 46 10.89 10.60 3.73
N LYS A 47 10.93 11.75 3.04
CA LYS A 47 10.58 13.05 3.62
C LYS A 47 9.08 13.19 3.89
N ASP A 48 8.27 12.58 3.03
CA ASP A 48 6.82 12.59 3.07
C ASP A 48 6.30 11.15 3.05
N ASP A 49 5.78 10.68 4.19
CA ASP A 49 5.21 9.35 4.35
C ASP A 49 3.90 9.16 3.56
N LYS A 50 3.27 10.27 3.16
CA LYS A 50 2.02 10.32 2.41
C LYS A 50 2.19 10.50 0.91
N ASP A 51 3.35 10.99 0.49
CA ASP A 51 3.68 11.22 -0.90
C ASP A 51 5.08 10.68 -1.19
N VAL A 52 5.15 9.35 -1.31
CA VAL A 52 6.42 8.71 -1.61
C VAL A 52 6.73 8.93 -3.08
N ASP A 53 7.97 9.30 -3.38
CA ASP A 53 8.50 9.40 -4.74
C ASP A 53 8.69 8.01 -5.37
N LEU A 54 8.42 7.91 -6.67
CA LEU A 54 8.66 6.70 -7.46
C LEU A 54 10.14 6.27 -7.39
N ASN A 55 11.06 7.24 -7.37
CA ASN A 55 12.49 6.95 -7.26
C ASN A 55 12.84 6.29 -5.91
N LYS A 56 12.26 6.80 -4.81
CA LYS A 56 12.44 6.18 -3.49
C LYS A 56 11.80 4.80 -3.42
N PHE A 57 10.59 4.64 -3.97
CA PHE A 57 9.95 3.33 -4.06
C PHE A 57 10.82 2.31 -4.83
N LYS A 58 11.38 2.70 -5.98
CA LYS A 58 12.32 1.88 -6.74
C LYS A 58 13.57 1.52 -5.94
N GLN A 59 14.14 2.45 -5.16
CA GLN A 59 15.28 2.15 -4.29
C GLN A 59 14.93 1.11 -3.22
N VAL A 60 13.77 1.23 -2.58
CA VAL A 60 13.32 0.25 -1.58
C VAL A 60 13.13 -1.13 -2.21
N VAL A 61 12.46 -1.20 -3.37
CA VAL A 61 12.26 -2.46 -4.09
C VAL A 61 13.60 -3.05 -4.54
N SER A 62 14.56 -2.22 -4.93
CA SER A 62 15.90 -2.68 -5.30
C SER A 62 16.63 -3.30 -4.11
N LYS A 63 16.64 -2.62 -2.96
CA LYS A 63 17.23 -3.16 -1.72
C LYS A 63 16.57 -4.48 -1.29
N LEU A 64 15.24 -4.56 -1.35
CA LEU A 64 14.51 -5.79 -1.02
C LEU A 64 14.81 -6.93 -1.99
N ALA A 65 14.97 -6.62 -3.28
CA ALA A 65 15.33 -7.60 -4.30
C ALA A 65 16.74 -8.14 -4.03
N GLU A 66 17.69 -7.27 -3.73
CA GLU A 66 19.06 -7.63 -3.35
C GLU A 66 19.09 -8.51 -2.09
N GLU A 67 18.35 -8.15 -1.04
CA GLU A 67 18.24 -8.95 0.20
C GLU A 67 17.69 -10.36 -0.06
N GLN A 68 16.75 -10.50 -1.00
CA GLN A 68 16.10 -11.78 -1.32
C GLN A 68 16.75 -12.55 -2.47
N LYS A 69 17.90 -12.08 -2.97
CA LYS A 69 18.57 -12.63 -4.16
C LYS A 69 17.63 -12.74 -5.37
N LYS A 70 16.69 -11.80 -5.48
CA LYS A 70 15.76 -11.67 -6.61
C LYS A 70 16.14 -10.46 -7.44
N THR A 71 15.58 -10.38 -8.65
CA THR A 71 15.80 -9.23 -9.52
C THR A 71 14.71 -8.18 -9.36
N VAL A 72 15.09 -6.91 -9.50
CA VAL A 72 14.15 -5.79 -9.54
C VAL A 72 13.11 -5.99 -10.64
N GLU A 73 13.47 -6.67 -11.72
CA GLU A 73 12.58 -6.98 -12.83
C GLU A 73 11.45 -7.95 -12.43
N GLU A 74 11.76 -9.03 -11.70
CA GLU A 74 10.74 -9.94 -11.16
C GLU A 74 9.80 -9.24 -10.19
N PHE A 75 10.36 -8.45 -9.28
CA PHE A 75 9.57 -7.64 -8.35
C PHE A 75 8.72 -6.60 -9.07
N SER A 76 9.25 -5.97 -10.11
CA SER A 76 8.53 -5.01 -10.93
C SER A 76 7.36 -5.63 -11.67
N LYS A 77 7.51 -6.89 -12.13
CA LYS A 77 6.44 -7.68 -12.75
C LYS A 77 5.36 -8.02 -11.73
N MET A 78 5.74 -8.56 -10.56
CA MET A 78 4.79 -8.88 -9.48
C MET A 78 3.99 -7.65 -9.04
N LEU A 79 4.68 -6.52 -8.82
CA LEU A 79 4.04 -5.25 -8.50
C LEU A 79 3.09 -4.81 -9.63
N ASN A 80 3.46 -4.95 -10.91
CA ASN A 80 2.55 -4.58 -12.01
C ASN A 80 1.27 -5.43 -12.05
N ILE A 81 1.38 -6.71 -11.71
CA ILE A 81 0.25 -7.65 -11.68
C ILE A 81 -0.68 -7.33 -10.50
N GLU A 82 -0.11 -7.08 -9.32
CA GLU A 82 -0.91 -6.85 -8.10
C GLU A 82 -1.32 -5.39 -7.90
N GLY A 83 -0.69 -4.44 -8.57
CA GLY A 83 -1.00 -3.01 -8.45
C GLY A 83 -2.45 -2.65 -8.72
N PRO A 84 -3.08 -3.14 -9.81
CA PRO A 84 -4.51 -2.95 -10.05
C PRO A 84 -5.38 -3.56 -8.93
N LYS A 85 -5.03 -4.74 -8.42
CA LYS A 85 -5.78 -5.39 -7.33
C LYS A 85 -5.68 -4.61 -6.03
N LEU A 86 -4.50 -4.11 -5.70
CA LEU A 86 -4.32 -3.22 -4.55
C LEU A 86 -5.16 -1.96 -4.70
N LEU A 87 -5.13 -1.30 -5.85
CA LEU A 87 -5.95 -0.11 -6.11
C LEU A 87 -7.44 -0.40 -5.92
N SER A 88 -7.92 -1.51 -6.49
CA SER A 88 -9.31 -1.95 -6.28
C SER A 88 -9.59 -2.24 -4.80
N ALA A 89 -8.67 -2.87 -4.08
CA ALA A 89 -8.82 -3.15 -2.65
C ALA A 89 -8.81 -1.88 -1.78
N ILE A 90 -7.96 -0.90 -2.12
CA ILE A 90 -7.93 0.40 -1.45
C ILE A 90 -9.25 1.13 -1.73
N GLN A 91 -9.68 1.24 -2.98
CA GLN A 91 -10.96 1.87 -3.36
C GLN A 91 -12.16 1.20 -2.69
N ALA A 92 -12.19 -0.14 -2.67
CA ALA A 92 -13.21 -0.91 -1.97
C ALA A 92 -13.15 -0.70 -0.44
N GLY A 93 -11.94 -0.55 0.13
CA GLY A 93 -11.72 -0.23 1.53
C GLY A 93 -12.19 1.17 1.91
N VAL A 94 -12.00 2.17 1.05
CA VAL A 94 -12.52 3.53 1.27
C VAL A 94 -14.05 3.55 1.16
N ALA A 95 -14.62 2.83 0.18
CA ALA A 95 -16.06 2.69 0.05
C ALA A 95 -16.68 1.92 1.24
N GLY A 96 -16.02 0.87 1.71
CA GLY A 96 -16.40 0.07 2.87
C GLY A 96 -16.29 0.84 4.19
N ALA A 97 -15.24 1.64 4.37
CA ALA A 97 -15.10 2.50 5.55
C ALA A 97 -16.13 3.65 5.56
N ALA A 98 -16.46 4.23 4.40
CA ALA A 98 -17.50 5.25 4.30
C ALA A 98 -18.91 4.69 4.58
N SER A 99 -19.20 3.47 4.11
CA SER A 99 -20.48 2.82 4.36
C SER A 99 -20.59 2.25 5.79
N ALA A 100 -19.50 1.74 6.38
CA ALA A 100 -19.46 1.33 7.78
C ALA A 100 -19.53 2.54 8.76
N ALA A 101 -18.89 3.66 8.45
CA ALA A 101 -18.99 4.88 9.24
C ALA A 101 -20.40 5.51 9.18
N SER A 102 -21.04 5.50 8.00
CA SER A 102 -22.43 5.92 7.83
C SER A 102 -23.42 5.03 8.60
N ALA A 103 -23.23 3.71 8.55
CA ALA A 103 -24.05 2.76 9.29
C ALA A 103 -23.88 2.87 10.82
N ALA A 104 -22.63 3.05 11.29
CA ALA A 104 -22.35 3.24 12.71
C ALA A 104 -22.92 4.58 13.25
N MET A 105 -22.89 5.65 12.45
CA MET A 105 -23.44 6.94 12.86
C MET A 105 -24.98 6.96 12.85
N THR A 106 -25.61 6.21 11.94
CA THR A 106 -27.08 6.03 11.91
C THR A 106 -27.58 5.20 13.10
N ALA A 107 -26.81 4.18 13.52
CA ALA A 107 -27.15 3.38 14.70
C ALA A 107 -27.03 4.19 16.00
N ALA A 108 -25.99 5.03 16.13
CA ALA A 108 -25.79 5.88 17.31
C ALA A 108 -26.89 6.95 17.49
N PHE A 109 -27.48 7.46 16.40
CA PHE A 109 -28.57 8.44 16.50
C PHE A 109 -29.92 7.83 16.90
N LYS A 110 -30.14 6.54 16.65
CA LYS A 110 -31.42 5.87 16.94
C LYS A 110 -31.56 5.43 18.40
N ASP A 111 -30.44 5.19 19.09
CA ASP A 111 -30.42 4.74 20.49
C ASP A 111 -30.57 5.89 21.50
N ALA A 112 -30.25 7.13 21.10
CA ALA A 112 -30.32 8.32 21.98
C ALA A 112 -31.72 8.98 22.09
N THR A 113 -32.75 8.43 21.44
CA THR A 113 -34.12 8.97 21.42
C THR A 113 -35.18 8.01 21.98
N LYS A 114 -34.80 7.14 22.93
CA LYS A 114 -35.77 6.29 23.66
C LYS A 114 -35.79 6.61 25.14
#